data_AF-A0A925PE31-F1
#
_entry.id   AF-A0A925PE31-F1
#
_cell.length_a   1.000
_cell.length_b   1.000
_cell.length_c   1.000
_cell.angle_alpha   90.00
_cell.angle_beta   90.00
_cell.angle_gamma   90.00
#
_symmetry.space_group_name_H-M   'P 1'
#
loop_
_entity.id
_entity.type
_entity.pdbx_description
1 polymer ?
#
loop_
_entity_poly.entity_id
_entity_poly.type
_entity_poly.pdbx_seq_one_letter_code
_entity_poly.pdbx_strand_id
1 'polypeptide(L)'
;MRDIRGDLQDRAALLEEQINAHEAQFEKLIEQLKREHDSRLEDLKAELEAVNRLMELELRRLETMSSAQRAQGREPAPQAVHQPQPHPSHQAQPQHQAQPQHQPQPQQALADFLVRKLSEAGAMSRDDLRRLSLQEGYFADADTADRGVHATLINVVKAGVIRQLPNGNFAPATVLDTIRLRRAM
;
A
#
# COMPACT_ATOMS: atom_id res chain seq x y z
N MET A 1 41.60 -16.45 57.43
CA MET A 1 40.82 -15.94 56.27
C MET A 1 40.14 -17.13 55.61
N ARG A 2 38.86 -17.02 55.26
CA ARG A 2 38.09 -18.11 54.64
C ARG A 2 38.46 -18.20 53.15
N ASP A 3 38.69 -19.39 52.61
CA ASP A 3 39.01 -19.58 51.18
C ASP A 3 37.73 -19.46 50.36
N ILE A 4 37.64 -18.40 49.55
CA ILE A 4 36.46 -18.08 48.72
C ILE A 4 36.57 -18.61 47.29
N ARG A 5 37.67 -19.29 46.94
CA ARG A 5 37.94 -19.73 45.57
C ARG A 5 36.95 -20.80 45.10
N GLY A 6 36.55 -21.72 45.99
CA GLY A 6 35.52 -22.71 45.70
C GLY A 6 34.18 -22.06 45.38
N ASP A 7 33.70 -21.18 46.28
CA ASP A 7 32.44 -20.44 46.09
C ASP A 7 32.42 -19.63 44.79
N LEU A 8 33.56 -19.03 44.40
CA LEU A 8 33.69 -18.30 43.14
C LEU A 8 33.70 -19.23 41.91
N GLN A 9 34.34 -20.39 42.00
CA GLN A 9 34.34 -21.40 40.93
C GLN A 9 32.94 -21.99 40.71
N ASP A 10 32.23 -22.34 41.77
CA ASP A 10 30.86 -22.87 41.68
C ASP A 10 29.91 -21.84 41.05
N ARG A 11 30.06 -20.56 41.43
CA ARG A 11 29.28 -19.47 40.86
C ARG A 11 29.63 -19.18 39.41
N ALA A 12 30.89 -19.31 39.01
CA ALA A 12 31.31 -19.19 37.62
C ALA A 12 30.72 -20.31 36.76
N ALA A 13 30.76 -21.55 37.25
CA ALA A 13 30.17 -22.71 36.58
C ALA A 13 28.64 -22.55 36.40
N LEU A 14 27.94 -22.08 37.44
CA LEU A 14 26.51 -21.80 37.36
C LEU A 14 26.18 -20.73 36.30
N LEU A 15 26.97 -19.64 36.26
CA LEU A 15 26.78 -18.57 35.27
C LEU A 15 27.05 -19.06 33.85
N GLU A 16 28.08 -19.89 33.66
CA GLU A 16 28.39 -20.51 32.36
C GLU A 16 27.24 -21.41 31.89
N GLU A 17 26.68 -22.24 32.77
CA GLU A 17 25.51 -23.07 32.45
C GLU A 17 24.30 -22.20 32.07
N GLN A 18 24.03 -21.12 32.81
CA GLN A 18 22.95 -20.19 32.50
C GLN A 18 23.14 -19.50 31.16
N ILE A 19 24.36 -19.04 30.86
CA ILE A 19 24.68 -18.42 29.56
C ILE A 19 24.42 -19.41 28.43
N ASN A 20 24.96 -20.63 28.54
CA ASN A 20 24.78 -21.66 27.52
C ASN A 20 23.29 -22.03 27.33
N ALA A 21 22.53 -22.11 28.43
CA ALA A 21 21.10 -22.39 28.36
C ALA A 21 20.31 -21.26 27.65
N HIS A 22 20.65 -20.00 27.93
CA HIS A 22 20.03 -18.86 27.26
C HIS A 22 20.43 -18.76 25.79
N GLU A 23 21.70 -19.00 25.45
CA GLU A 23 22.16 -19.07 24.06
C GLU A 23 21.41 -20.14 23.26
N ALA A 24 21.23 -21.34 23.83
CA ALA A 24 20.45 -22.40 23.19
C ALA A 24 18.97 -22.02 22.99
N GLN A 25 18.38 -21.29 23.94
CA GLN A 25 17.01 -20.77 23.80
C GLN A 25 16.91 -19.72 22.69
N PHE A 26 17.88 -18.81 22.60
CA PHE A 26 17.94 -17.81 21.54
C PHE A 26 18.10 -18.45 20.17
N GLU A 27 19.00 -19.42 20.03
CA GLU A 27 19.19 -20.12 18.75
C GLU A 27 17.91 -20.84 18.32
N LYS A 28 17.22 -21.51 19.26
CA LYS A 28 15.92 -22.13 19.00
C LYS A 28 14.87 -21.13 18.52
N LEU A 29 14.82 -19.93 19.12
CA LEU A 29 13.88 -18.89 18.72
C LEU A 29 14.21 -18.34 17.33
N ILE A 30 15.50 -18.16 17.01
CA ILE A 30 15.97 -17.75 15.70
C ILE A 30 15.56 -18.78 14.64
N GLU A 31 15.79 -20.07 14.90
CA GLU A 31 15.37 -21.14 13.99
C GLU A 31 13.86 -21.16 13.78
N GLN A 32 13.08 -20.99 14.85
CA GLN A 32 11.62 -20.95 14.75
C GLN A 32 11.18 -19.78 13.87
N LEU A 33 11.70 -18.57 14.11
CA LEU A 33 11.34 -17.39 13.32
C LEU A 33 11.74 -17.54 11.85
N LYS A 34 12.91 -18.13 11.57
CA LYS A 34 13.32 -18.44 10.18
C LYS A 34 12.33 -19.38 9.51
N ARG A 35 11.95 -20.49 10.17
CA ARG A 35 10.97 -21.45 9.63
C ARG A 35 9.61 -20.80 9.38
N GLU A 36 9.11 -20.01 10.33
CA GLU A 36 7.83 -19.31 10.18
C GLU A 36 7.87 -18.30 9.02
N HIS A 37 8.96 -17.56 8.90
CA HIS A 37 9.16 -16.61 7.82
C HIS A 37 9.24 -17.29 6.45
N ASP A 38 10.05 -18.35 6.34
CA ASP A 38 10.24 -19.08 5.09
C ASP A 38 8.94 -19.75 4.64
N SER A 39 8.19 -20.36 5.57
CA SER A 39 6.86 -20.92 5.29
C SER A 39 5.89 -19.85 4.77
N ARG A 40 5.81 -18.68 5.40
CA ARG A 40 4.94 -17.59 4.93
C ARG A 40 5.36 -17.06 3.57
N LEU A 41 6.66 -17.01 3.30
CA LEU A 41 7.18 -16.61 1.99
C LEU A 41 6.84 -17.64 0.92
N GLU A 42 6.93 -18.94 1.22
CA GLU A 42 6.54 -20.00 0.30
C GLU A 42 5.05 -19.94 -0.04
N ASP A 43 4.19 -19.78 0.96
CA ASP A 43 2.74 -19.61 0.76
C ASP A 43 2.44 -18.40 -0.14
N LEU A 44 3.05 -17.25 0.15
CA LEU A 44 2.82 -16.03 -0.62
C LEU A 44 3.36 -16.14 -2.06
N LYS A 45 4.49 -16.82 -2.26
CA LYS A 45 5.02 -17.13 -3.60
C LYS A 45 4.07 -18.03 -4.38
N ALA A 46 3.49 -19.04 -3.74
CA ALA A 46 2.51 -19.92 -4.37
C ALA A 46 1.23 -19.18 -4.76
N GLU A 47 0.73 -18.29 -3.90
CA GLU A 47 -0.40 -17.41 -4.23
C GLU A 47 -0.08 -16.49 -5.42
N LEU A 48 1.09 -15.86 -5.43
CA LEU A 48 1.54 -15.00 -6.52
C LEU A 48 1.60 -15.79 -7.84
N GLU A 49 2.15 -17.00 -7.81
CA GLU A 49 2.23 -17.86 -8.98
C GLU A 49 0.84 -18.24 -9.50
N ALA A 50 -0.09 -18.57 -8.60
CA ALA A 50 -1.48 -18.87 -8.96
C ALA A 50 -2.18 -17.67 -9.62
N VAL A 51 -1.99 -16.46 -9.08
CA VAL A 51 -2.52 -15.22 -9.66
C VAL A 51 -1.90 -14.96 -11.04
N ASN A 52 -0.59 -15.15 -11.19
CA ASN A 52 0.07 -14.94 -12.47
C ASN A 52 -0.46 -15.92 -13.53
N ARG A 53 -0.62 -17.20 -13.18
CA ARG A 53 -1.23 -18.20 -14.07
C ARG A 53 -2.67 -17.83 -14.44
N LEU A 54 -3.47 -17.34 -13.50
CA LEU A 54 -4.84 -16.89 -13.77
C LEU A 54 -4.85 -15.70 -14.76
N MET A 55 -3.95 -14.73 -14.56
CA MET A 55 -3.82 -13.57 -15.43
C MET A 55 -3.39 -13.97 -16.85
N GLU A 56 -2.44 -14.90 -16.99
CA GLU A 56 -2.03 -15.45 -18.29
C GLU A 56 -3.20 -16.14 -19.02
N LEU A 57 -4.01 -16.91 -18.29
CA LEU A 57 -5.21 -17.55 -18.85
C LEU A 57 -6.26 -16.52 -19.30
N GLU A 58 -6.48 -15.47 -18.51
CA GLU A 58 -7.39 -14.37 -18.84
C GLU A 58 -6.94 -13.60 -20.08
N LEU A 59 -5.65 -13.29 -20.19
CA LEU A 59 -5.06 -12.67 -21.39
C LEU A 59 -5.30 -13.52 -22.63
N ARG A 60 -5.05 -14.82 -22.54
CA ARG A 60 -5.30 -15.76 -23.64
C ARG A 60 -6.79 -15.86 -24.00
N ARG A 61 -7.68 -15.81 -23.01
CA ARG A 61 -9.14 -15.77 -23.26
C ARG A 61 -9.53 -14.49 -24.01
N LEU A 62 -8.98 -13.34 -23.63
CA LEU A 62 -9.25 -12.08 -24.31
C LEU A 62 -8.73 -12.07 -25.75
N GLU A 63 -7.53 -12.61 -25.99
CA GLU A 63 -6.96 -12.75 -27.34
C GLU A 63 -7.81 -13.67 -28.23
N THR A 64 -8.28 -14.80 -27.67
CA THR A 64 -9.15 -15.74 -28.39
C THR A 64 -10.56 -15.18 -28.64
N MET A 65 -11.12 -14.39 -27.72
CA MET A 65 -12.40 -13.69 -27.94
C MET A 65 -12.29 -12.55 -28.97
N SER A 66 -11.20 -11.79 -28.96
CA SER A 66 -10.92 -10.71 -29.92
C SER A 66 -10.75 -11.23 -31.35
N SER A 67 -10.08 -12.38 -31.51
CA SER A 67 -9.94 -13.05 -32.82
C SER A 67 -11.25 -13.66 -33.31
N ALA A 68 -12.09 -14.22 -32.43
CA ALA A 68 -13.42 -14.70 -32.78
C ALA A 68 -14.38 -13.59 -33.24
N GLN A 69 -14.33 -12.40 -32.61
CA GLN A 69 -15.13 -11.23 -33.03
C GLN A 69 -14.72 -10.70 -34.42
N ARG A 70 -13.43 -10.75 -34.79
CA ARG A 70 -12.98 -10.37 -36.14
C ARG A 70 -13.41 -11.34 -37.23
N ALA A 71 -13.57 -12.64 -36.92
CA ALA A 71 -14.00 -13.64 -37.89
C ALA A 71 -15.49 -13.53 -38.27
N GLN A 72 -16.33 -12.95 -37.40
CA GLN A 72 -17.77 -12.79 -37.63
C GLN A 72 -18.15 -11.49 -38.37
N GLY A 73 -17.21 -10.56 -38.61
CA GLY A 73 -17.47 -9.25 -39.21
C GLY A 73 -17.21 -9.11 -40.73
N ARG A 74 -17.03 -10.22 -41.47
CA ARG A 74 -16.72 -10.17 -42.91
C ARG A 74 -17.91 -10.63 -43.77
N GLU A 75 -19.05 -9.93 -43.69
CA GLU A 75 -20.05 -9.94 -44.76
C GLU A 75 -19.74 -8.82 -45.77
N PRO A 76 -19.79 -9.06 -47.09
CA PRO A 76 -19.55 -8.04 -48.10
C PRO A 76 -20.87 -7.37 -48.50
N ALA A 77 -21.01 -6.06 -48.28
CA ALA A 77 -22.05 -5.26 -48.94
C ALA A 77 -21.55 -3.83 -49.25
N PRO A 78 -22.03 -3.20 -50.34
CA PRO A 78 -21.30 -2.19 -51.08
C PRO A 78 -21.59 -0.74 -50.63
N GLN A 79 -20.68 0.13 -51.06
CA GLN A 79 -20.63 1.58 -50.99
C GLN A 79 -21.97 2.33 -51.13
N ALA A 80 -22.19 3.34 -50.28
CA ALA A 80 -22.86 4.57 -50.69
C ALA A 80 -22.32 5.76 -49.88
N VAL A 81 -21.95 6.78 -50.64
CA VAL A 81 -21.24 8.02 -50.30
C VAL A 81 -22.25 9.10 -49.85
N HIS A 82 -21.89 9.98 -48.91
CA HIS A 82 -22.00 11.47 -48.98
C HIS A 82 -22.17 12.16 -47.61
N GLN A 83 -21.30 13.16 -47.38
CA GLN A 83 -21.39 14.33 -46.48
C GLN A 83 -21.93 15.56 -47.29
N PRO A 84 -22.12 16.82 -46.79
CA PRO A 84 -22.24 17.39 -45.42
C PRO A 84 -23.31 18.55 -45.22
N GLN A 85 -23.67 18.86 -43.94
CA GLN A 85 -24.11 20.16 -43.29
C GLN A 85 -25.21 21.09 -43.90
N PRO A 86 -25.78 22.16 -43.22
CA PRO A 86 -25.58 22.77 -41.86
C PRO A 86 -26.88 23.13 -41.05
N HIS A 87 -26.71 23.71 -39.84
CA HIS A 87 -27.74 24.26 -38.92
C HIS A 87 -28.21 25.69 -39.29
N PRO A 88 -29.31 26.23 -38.69
CA PRO A 88 -29.11 27.21 -37.60
C PRO A 88 -30.18 27.29 -36.46
N SER A 89 -29.66 27.61 -35.27
CA SER A 89 -30.13 28.53 -34.20
C SER A 89 -31.60 28.57 -33.70
N HIS A 90 -31.80 28.38 -32.38
CA HIS A 90 -32.18 29.37 -31.33
C HIS A 90 -32.55 28.60 -30.03
N GLN A 91 -31.79 28.68 -28.95
CA GLN A 91 -31.85 29.67 -27.85
C GLN A 91 -33.04 29.46 -26.88
N ALA A 92 -32.77 28.80 -25.74
CA ALA A 92 -33.40 29.07 -24.44
C ALA A 92 -32.67 28.30 -23.31
N GLN A 93 -31.86 29.02 -22.54
CA GLN A 93 -31.48 28.70 -21.16
C GLN A 93 -32.53 29.36 -20.23
N PRO A 94 -32.80 28.86 -19.00
CA PRO A 94 -31.80 28.90 -17.94
C PRO A 94 -31.72 27.70 -16.97
N GLN A 95 -30.48 27.42 -16.57
CA GLN A 95 -29.98 27.04 -15.22
C GLN A 95 -30.53 25.77 -14.56
N HIS A 96 -29.64 24.77 -14.37
CA HIS A 96 -29.30 24.27 -13.03
C HIS A 96 -27.87 23.66 -13.02
N GLN A 97 -27.04 24.27 -12.17
CA GLN A 97 -25.89 23.76 -11.42
C GLN A 97 -24.67 23.25 -12.19
N ALA A 98 -23.75 24.20 -12.37
CA ALA A 98 -22.33 24.01 -12.54
C ALA A 98 -21.76 23.00 -11.53
N GLN A 99 -21.20 21.91 -12.05
CA GLN A 99 -20.16 21.17 -11.36
C GLN A 99 -18.97 22.12 -11.13
N PRO A 100 -18.49 22.32 -9.90
CA PRO A 100 -17.20 22.97 -9.72
C PRO A 100 -16.13 22.02 -10.28
N GLN A 101 -15.50 22.48 -11.35
CA GLN A 101 -14.17 22.05 -11.77
C GLN A 101 -13.26 22.05 -10.54
N HIS A 102 -12.95 20.89 -9.99
CA HIS A 102 -11.92 20.78 -8.97
C HIS A 102 -10.56 20.91 -9.69
N GLN A 103 -10.00 22.10 -9.65
CA GLN A 103 -8.55 22.29 -9.76
C GLN A 103 -7.88 21.27 -8.83
N PRO A 104 -6.77 20.62 -9.22
CA PRO A 104 -6.03 19.73 -8.32
C PRO A 104 -5.60 20.55 -7.09
N GLN A 105 -6.32 20.35 -5.98
CA GLN A 105 -5.99 21.02 -4.74
C GLN A 105 -4.60 20.51 -4.30
N PRO A 106 -3.68 21.38 -3.83
CA PRO A 106 -2.36 20.98 -3.32
C PRO A 106 -2.42 19.82 -2.30
N GLN A 107 -3.56 19.71 -1.62
CA GLN A 107 -3.87 18.67 -0.63
C GLN A 107 -3.99 17.26 -1.25
N GLN A 108 -4.49 17.11 -2.48
CA GLN A 108 -4.54 15.81 -3.18
C GLN A 108 -3.13 15.36 -3.58
N ALA A 109 -2.32 16.27 -4.12
CA ALA A 109 -0.93 15.97 -4.48
C ALA A 109 -0.08 15.58 -3.25
N LEU A 110 -0.33 16.20 -2.10
CA LEU A 110 0.30 15.83 -0.83
C LEU A 110 -0.18 14.45 -0.34
N ALA A 111 -1.48 14.16 -0.43
CA ALA A 111 -2.03 12.87 -0.05
C ALA A 111 -1.39 11.73 -0.87
N ASP A 112 -1.34 11.88 -2.19
CA ASP A 112 -0.73 10.89 -3.09
C ASP A 112 0.76 10.69 -2.78
N PHE A 113 1.48 11.78 -2.52
CA PHE A 113 2.87 11.74 -2.09
C PHE A 113 3.07 10.95 -0.79
N LEU A 114 2.28 11.24 0.25
CA LEU A 114 2.39 10.56 1.54
C LEU A 114 2.08 9.07 1.42
N VAL A 115 1.03 8.72 0.67
CA VAL A 115 0.65 7.32 0.41
C VAL A 115 1.75 6.59 -0.34
N ARG A 116 2.30 7.21 -1.38
CA ARG A 116 3.43 6.66 -2.14
C ARG A 116 4.66 6.48 -1.26
N LYS A 117 5.03 7.46 -0.44
CA LYS A 117 6.18 7.37 0.47
C LYS A 117 6.01 6.27 1.52
N LEU A 118 4.82 6.13 2.10
CA LEU A 118 4.52 5.04 3.02
C LEU A 118 4.54 3.66 2.34
N SER A 119 4.19 3.59 1.06
CA SER A 119 4.28 2.35 0.28
C SER A 119 5.71 1.98 -0.09
N GLU A 120 6.57 2.97 -0.36
CA GLU A 120 7.99 2.78 -0.71
C GLU A 120 8.86 2.50 0.52
N ALA A 121 8.74 3.30 1.59
CA ALA A 121 9.60 3.27 2.76
C ALA A 121 9.03 2.48 3.95
N GLY A 122 7.74 2.10 3.89
CA GLY A 122 7.05 1.40 4.96
C GLY A 122 6.53 2.31 6.06
N ALA A 123 6.47 1.81 7.29
CA ALA A 123 5.86 2.53 8.40
C ALA A 123 6.72 3.73 8.84
N MET A 124 6.16 4.95 8.80
CA MET A 124 6.88 6.18 9.13
C MET A 124 6.17 7.00 10.22
N SER A 125 6.94 7.77 10.98
CA SER A 125 6.36 8.69 11.96
C SER A 125 5.78 9.94 11.29
N ARG A 126 4.86 10.63 12.00
CA ARG A 126 4.32 11.91 11.54
C ARG A 126 5.43 12.95 11.28
N ASP A 127 6.42 13.00 12.15
CA ASP A 127 7.48 14.01 12.10
C ASP A 127 8.43 13.77 10.92
N ASP A 128 8.65 12.50 10.55
CA ASP A 128 9.39 12.13 9.34
C ASP A 128 8.63 12.55 8.08
N LEU A 129 7.33 12.26 8.02
CA LEU A 129 6.47 12.65 6.91
C LEU A 129 6.43 14.17 6.74
N ARG A 130 6.35 14.92 7.86
CA ARG A 130 6.44 16.39 7.85
C ARG A 130 7.76 16.89 7.26
N ARG A 131 8.89 16.32 7.68
CA ARG A 131 10.22 16.68 7.16
C ARG A 131 10.34 16.39 5.66
N LEU A 132 9.83 15.25 5.20
CA LEU A 132 9.83 14.90 3.79
C LEU A 132 8.95 15.84 2.96
N SER A 133 7.77 16.21 3.47
CA SER A 133 6.89 17.16 2.78
C SER A 133 7.51 18.57 2.66
N LEU A 134 8.28 19.00 3.67
CA LEU A 134 9.06 20.24 3.60
C LEU A 134 10.18 20.14 2.55
N GLN A 135 10.92 19.04 2.54
CA GLN A 135 12.02 18.81 1.62
C GLN A 135 11.57 18.81 0.15
N GLU A 136 10.38 18.26 -0.12
CA GLU A 136 9.78 18.20 -1.46
C GLU A 136 9.08 19.52 -1.86
N GLY A 137 9.09 20.52 -0.97
CA GLY A 137 8.57 21.85 -1.27
C GLY A 137 7.04 21.97 -1.21
N TYR A 138 6.32 21.02 -0.60
CA TYR A 138 4.87 21.13 -0.39
C TYR A 138 4.51 22.25 0.57
N PHE A 139 5.46 22.66 1.43
CA PHE A 139 5.27 23.70 2.43
C PHE A 139 6.48 24.61 2.48
N ALA A 140 6.25 25.90 2.70
CA ALA A 140 7.30 26.90 2.83
C ALA A 140 7.87 26.97 4.26
N ASP A 141 7.11 26.54 5.26
CA ASP A 141 7.41 26.69 6.68
C ASP A 141 6.96 25.48 7.50
N ALA A 142 7.65 25.23 8.62
CA ALA A 142 7.41 24.04 9.44
C ALA A 142 6.04 24.04 10.13
N ASP A 143 5.48 25.22 10.40
CA ASP A 143 4.20 25.38 11.11
C ASP A 143 2.98 25.14 10.19
N THR A 144 3.08 25.51 8.91
CA THR A 144 2.10 25.12 7.89
C THR A 144 2.23 23.66 7.52
N ALA A 145 3.46 23.12 7.46
CA ALA A 145 3.69 21.71 7.19
C ALA A 145 3.10 20.81 8.26
N ASP A 146 3.27 21.14 9.55
CA ASP A 146 2.73 20.34 10.64
C ASP A 146 1.20 20.19 10.54
N ARG A 147 0.51 21.32 10.41
CA ARG A 147 -0.96 21.36 10.28
C ARG A 147 -1.45 20.72 9.00
N GLY A 148 -0.78 20.99 7.88
CA GLY A 148 -1.16 20.48 6.57
C GLY A 148 -0.95 18.97 6.44
N VAL A 149 0.19 18.45 6.88
CA VAL A 149 0.46 17.01 6.91
C VAL A 149 -0.47 16.31 7.89
N HIS A 150 -0.69 16.85 9.08
CA HIS A 150 -1.62 16.25 10.05
C HIS A 150 -3.06 16.18 9.51
N ALA A 151 -3.58 17.27 8.94
CA ALA A 151 -4.91 17.29 8.32
C ALA A 151 -5.02 16.27 7.17
N THR A 152 -3.98 16.19 6.34
CA THR A 152 -3.94 15.25 5.21
C THR A 152 -3.91 13.82 5.69
N LEU A 153 -3.08 13.49 6.68
CA LEU A 153 -3.01 12.17 7.31
C LEU A 153 -4.36 11.73 7.88
N ILE A 154 -5.07 12.63 8.58
CA ILE A 154 -6.42 12.34 9.06
C ILE A 154 -7.35 12.00 7.90
N ASN A 155 -7.29 12.77 6.80
CA ASN A 155 -8.13 12.53 5.64
C ASN A 155 -7.83 11.19 4.95
N VAL A 156 -6.56 10.85 4.75
CA VAL A 156 -6.18 9.58 4.10
C VAL A 156 -6.36 8.35 5.01
N VAL A 157 -6.27 8.53 6.34
CA VAL A 157 -6.68 7.50 7.32
C VAL A 157 -8.19 7.28 7.27
N LYS A 158 -8.99 8.35 7.27
CA LYS A 158 -10.46 8.26 7.14
C LYS A 158 -10.87 7.63 5.82
N ALA A 159 -10.14 7.91 4.74
CA ALA A 159 -10.35 7.30 3.43
C ALA A 159 -9.92 5.82 3.39
N GLY A 160 -9.28 5.30 4.44
CA GLY A 160 -8.83 3.92 4.53
C GLY A 160 -7.63 3.58 3.64
N VAL A 161 -6.92 4.60 3.11
CA VAL A 161 -5.76 4.42 2.23
C VAL A 161 -4.50 4.10 3.04
N ILE A 162 -4.43 4.63 4.27
CA ILE A 162 -3.34 4.37 5.22
C ILE A 162 -3.91 4.09 6.61
N ARG A 163 -3.10 3.47 7.47
CA ARG A 163 -3.45 3.11 8.86
C ARG A 163 -2.50 3.76 9.84
N GLN A 164 -3.02 4.20 10.99
CA GLN A 164 -2.19 4.52 12.15
C GLN A 164 -1.98 3.28 13.01
N LEU A 165 -0.72 2.99 13.34
CA LEU A 165 -0.28 1.87 14.17
C LEU A 165 -0.37 2.21 15.67
N PRO A 166 -0.40 1.20 16.57
CA PRO A 166 -0.44 1.43 18.03
C PRO A 166 0.76 2.22 18.58
N ASN A 167 1.88 2.23 17.85
CA ASN A 167 3.07 3.01 18.19
C ASN A 167 3.02 4.47 17.69
N GLY A 168 1.91 4.89 17.06
CA GLY A 168 1.71 6.25 16.54
C GLY A 168 2.20 6.47 15.10
N ASN A 169 2.87 5.49 14.48
CA ASN A 169 3.34 5.58 13.10
C ASN A 169 2.23 5.32 12.08
N PHE A 170 2.43 5.75 10.84
CA PHE A 170 1.52 5.52 9.73
C PHE A 170 2.09 4.47 8.79
N ALA A 171 1.24 3.61 8.22
CA ALA A 171 1.61 2.55 7.29
C ALA A 171 0.57 2.45 6.16
N PRO A 172 0.94 1.93 4.96
CA PRO A 172 -0.02 1.72 3.88
C PRO A 172 -1.09 0.71 4.29
N ALA A 173 -2.34 0.92 3.87
CA ALA A 173 -3.39 -0.06 4.08
C ALA A 173 -3.12 -1.30 3.19
N THR A 174 -2.88 -2.46 3.81
CA THR A 174 -2.71 -3.72 3.06
C THR A 174 -4.08 -4.31 2.70
N VAL A 175 -4.17 -5.00 1.56
CA VAL A 175 -5.42 -5.60 1.03
C VAL A 175 -6.13 -6.50 2.05
N LEU A 176 -5.37 -7.18 2.92
CA LEU A 176 -5.86 -8.03 4.01
C LEU A 176 -6.79 -7.30 5.01
N ASP A 177 -6.65 -5.99 5.17
CA ASP A 177 -7.46 -5.21 6.11
C ASP A 177 -8.76 -4.67 5.51
N THR A 178 -8.84 -4.50 4.18
CA THR A 178 -10.08 -4.07 3.51
C THR A 178 -11.23 -5.07 3.67
N ILE A 179 -10.91 -6.34 3.96
CA ILE A 179 -11.87 -7.43 4.14
C ILE A 179 -12.54 -7.37 5.52
N ARG A 180 -11.85 -6.86 6.56
CA ARG A 180 -12.40 -6.82 7.93
C ARG A 180 -13.42 -5.71 8.15
N LEU A 181 -13.42 -4.66 7.33
CA LEU A 181 -14.37 -3.54 7.47
C LEU A 181 -15.76 -3.83 6.87
N ARG A 182 -15.91 -4.82 5.97
CA ARG A 182 -17.20 -5.15 5.33
C ARG A 182 -18.02 -6.23 6.03
N ARG A 183 -17.55 -6.80 7.14
CA ARG A 183 -18.26 -7.85 7.91
C ARG A 183 -18.75 -7.37 9.27
N ALA A 184 -18.98 -6.08 9.40
CA ALA A 184 -19.63 -5.48 10.56
C ALA A 184 -20.65 -4.43 10.09
N MET A 185 -21.65 -4.88 9.33
CA MET A 185 -23.00 -4.31 9.27
C MET A 185 -23.98 -5.42 8.95
#